data_AF-A0A177C983-F1
#
_entry.id   AF-A0A177C983-F1
#
_cell.length_a   1.000
_cell.length_b   1.000
_cell.length_c   1.000
_cell.angle_alpha   90.00
_cell.angle_beta   90.00
_cell.angle_gamma   90.00
#
_symmetry.space_group_name_H-M   'P 1'
#
loop_
_entity.id
_entity.type
_entity.pdbx_description
1 polymer ?
#
loop_
_entity_poly.entity_id
_entity_poly.type
_entity_poly.pdbx_seq_one_letter_code
_entity_poly.pdbx_strand_id
1 'polypeptide(L)'
;MCCRFVSASNWISTSLRQPLTHPLAHQSSTMMSMILLTAAAFSTTTTAATTYKASFTQYGSTDTWGSGNCNVASTACGFYTSPGYSAAVSQNEFGVGPGAGAGPGCGTCWKLTVQTDSSGNDLSNAGNSIVVQVTNLCPASGNPLCAQNGLTGTNQYGANLNFDLCIDSGASKALFGNSGVGLAVGSAVQVDCNQWSGKVVH
;
A
#
# COMPACT_ATOMS: atom_id res chain seq x y z
N MET A 1 51.31 -10.70 8.93
CA MET A 1 51.31 -9.33 8.41
C MET A 1 50.73 -8.39 9.46
N CYS A 2 51.55 -7.44 9.90
CA CYS A 2 51.19 -6.29 10.74
C CYS A 2 50.31 -5.28 9.98
N CYS A 3 49.43 -4.57 10.68
CA CYS A 3 49.35 -3.11 10.56
C CYS A 3 48.70 -2.50 11.82
N ARG A 4 49.54 -1.82 12.61
CA ARG A 4 49.19 -0.80 13.59
C ARG A 4 48.92 0.52 12.86
N PHE A 5 48.03 1.36 13.38
CA PHE A 5 48.13 2.81 13.17
C PHE A 5 48.05 3.54 14.51
N VAL A 6 48.92 4.54 14.64
CA VAL A 6 49.29 5.29 15.84
C VAL A 6 48.71 6.72 15.76
N SER A 7 48.53 7.27 16.95
CA SER A 7 48.02 8.58 17.39
C SER A 7 48.80 9.85 16.95
N ALA A 8 48.13 10.99 17.18
CA ALA A 8 48.63 12.29 17.69
C ALA A 8 48.96 13.46 16.72
N SER A 9 48.06 14.46 16.76
CA SER A 9 48.23 15.89 17.14
C SER A 9 49.45 16.75 16.73
N ASN A 10 49.11 17.94 16.20
CA ASN A 10 49.36 19.29 16.75
C ASN A 10 50.33 20.30 16.08
N TRP A 11 49.83 21.56 16.01
CA TRP A 11 50.43 22.91 15.91
C TRP A 11 51.35 23.32 14.74
N ILE A 12 51.07 24.49 14.16
CA ILE A 12 51.92 25.70 14.23
C ILE A 12 51.07 26.93 13.82
N SER A 13 51.19 27.98 14.62
CA SER A 13 50.61 29.32 14.44
C SER A 13 51.75 30.30 14.19
N THR A 14 51.63 31.17 13.18
CA THR A 14 52.47 32.37 13.09
C THR A 14 51.70 33.53 12.46
N SER A 15 51.43 34.53 13.29
CA SER A 15 50.95 35.87 13.00
C SER A 15 52.00 36.69 12.23
N LEU A 16 51.58 37.70 11.44
CA LEU A 16 51.99 39.12 11.65
C LEU A 16 51.47 40.11 10.57
N ARG A 17 50.90 41.21 11.08
CA ARG A 17 50.96 42.64 10.65
C ARG A 17 50.18 43.18 9.42
N GLN A 18 49.18 44.02 9.75
CA GLN A 18 48.67 45.22 9.05
C GLN A 18 49.74 46.38 9.10
N PRO A 19 49.59 47.63 8.54
CA PRO A 19 48.36 48.45 8.31
C PRO A 19 48.38 49.56 7.19
N LEU A 20 47.40 50.49 7.25
CA LEU A 20 47.22 51.84 6.62
C LEU A 20 46.49 51.86 5.24
N THR A 21 45.55 52.74 4.87
CA THR A 21 44.98 54.00 5.42
C THR A 21 43.72 54.46 4.63
N HIS A 22 42.80 55.13 5.36
CA HIS A 22 41.96 56.29 4.97
C HIS A 22 40.68 56.19 4.09
N PRO A 23 39.72 57.14 4.27
CA PRO A 23 38.28 56.94 4.14
C PRO A 23 37.65 57.71 2.98
N LEU A 24 36.46 57.30 2.53
CA LEU A 24 35.50 58.18 1.84
C LEU A 24 34.06 57.76 2.19
N ALA A 25 33.31 58.73 2.69
CA ALA A 25 31.89 58.65 2.95
C ALA A 25 31.07 58.86 1.66
N HIS A 26 29.78 58.51 1.76
CA HIS A 26 28.67 58.81 0.84
C HIS A 26 28.53 57.92 -0.40
N GLN A 27 27.54 57.03 -0.37
CA GLN A 27 26.29 57.25 -1.12
C GLN A 27 25.21 56.24 -0.71
N SER A 28 24.05 56.79 -0.37
CA SER A 28 22.79 56.07 -0.19
C SER A 28 22.34 55.52 -1.53
N SER A 29 22.12 54.21 -1.62
CA SER A 29 21.36 53.62 -2.72
C SER A 29 20.62 52.38 -2.21
N THR A 30 19.32 52.56 -2.03
CA THR A 30 18.34 51.53 -1.70
C THR A 30 18.40 50.40 -2.74
N MET A 31 19.02 49.27 -2.37
CA MET A 31 18.87 48.02 -3.11
C MET A 31 17.47 47.47 -2.89
N MET A 32 16.60 47.74 -3.86
CA MET A 32 15.29 47.13 -4.01
C MET A 32 15.52 45.65 -4.33
N SER A 33 15.40 44.80 -3.31
CA SER A 33 15.52 43.35 -3.44
C SER A 33 14.30 42.83 -4.22
N MET A 34 14.50 42.51 -5.50
CA MET A 34 13.52 41.76 -6.29
C MET A 34 13.53 40.31 -5.79
N ILE A 35 12.59 40.00 -4.90
CA ILE A 35 12.23 38.61 -4.59
C ILE A 35 11.51 38.08 -5.83
N LEU A 36 12.22 37.31 -6.67
CA LEU A 36 11.57 36.42 -7.63
C LEU A 36 10.84 35.33 -6.84
N LEU A 37 9.51 35.45 -6.72
CA LEU A 37 8.66 34.30 -6.39
C LEU A 37 8.69 33.36 -7.60
N THR A 38 9.57 32.36 -7.55
CA THR A 38 9.43 31.18 -8.39
C THR A 38 8.18 30.43 -7.94
N ALA A 39 7.08 30.61 -8.66
CA ALA A 39 5.93 29.74 -8.55
C ALA A 39 6.38 28.34 -8.95
N ALA A 40 6.68 27.49 -7.97
CA ALA A 40 6.81 26.06 -8.19
C ALA A 40 5.43 25.56 -8.60
N ALA A 41 5.21 25.40 -9.90
CA ALA A 41 4.09 24.64 -10.41
C ALA A 41 4.26 23.19 -9.93
N PHE A 42 3.56 22.83 -8.86
CA PHE A 42 3.40 21.43 -8.47
C PHE A 42 2.58 20.76 -9.58
N SER A 43 3.25 20.17 -10.56
CA SER A 43 2.64 19.25 -11.50
C SER A 43 2.17 18.03 -10.71
N THR A 44 0.92 18.04 -10.26
CA THR A 44 0.25 16.84 -9.77
C THR A 44 0.13 15.89 -10.96
N THR A 45 1.08 14.98 -11.11
CA THR A 45 0.93 13.85 -12.03
C THR A 45 -0.21 12.99 -11.52
N THR A 46 -1.40 13.23 -12.05
CA THR A 46 -2.57 12.37 -11.84
C THR A 46 -2.30 11.07 -12.58
N THR A 47 -1.56 10.15 -11.95
CA THR A 47 -1.41 8.80 -12.49
C THR A 47 -2.80 8.18 -12.50
N ALA A 48 -3.33 7.88 -13.69
CA ALA A 48 -4.60 7.18 -13.80
C ALA A 48 -4.49 5.87 -13.01
N ALA A 49 -5.39 5.67 -12.03
CA ALA A 49 -5.36 4.48 -11.19
C ALA A 49 -5.68 3.25 -12.06
N THR A 50 -4.75 2.29 -12.09
CA THR A 50 -4.94 1.04 -12.84
C THR A 50 -6.13 0.29 -12.26
N THR A 51 -7.07 -0.10 -13.13
CA THR A 51 -8.21 -0.95 -12.76
C THR A 51 -7.91 -2.39 -13.18
N TYR A 52 -7.95 -3.30 -12.22
CA TYR A 52 -7.80 -4.73 -12.46
C TYR A 52 -9.14 -5.42 -12.44
N LYS A 53 -9.29 -6.49 -13.23
CA LYS A 53 -10.36 -7.45 -13.03
C LYS A 53 -9.99 -8.30 -11.81
N ALA A 54 -10.90 -8.43 -10.85
CA ALA A 54 -10.64 -9.12 -9.60
C ALA A 54 -11.71 -10.17 -9.31
N SER A 55 -11.30 -11.27 -8.69
CA SER A 55 -12.21 -12.20 -8.03
C SER A 55 -12.19 -11.96 -6.53
N PHE A 56 -13.32 -12.26 -5.89
CA PHE A 56 -13.55 -12.03 -4.47
C PHE A 56 -14.02 -13.32 -3.84
N THR A 57 -13.38 -13.72 -2.76
CA THR A 57 -13.79 -14.84 -1.90
C THR A 57 -13.88 -14.36 -0.46
N GLN A 58 -14.09 -15.28 0.47
CA GLN A 58 -14.12 -14.99 1.90
C GLN A 58 -13.43 -16.09 2.70
N TYR A 59 -12.80 -15.68 3.80
CA TYR A 59 -12.19 -16.59 4.77
C TYR A 59 -12.34 -16.01 6.19
N GLY A 60 -12.32 -16.89 7.19
CA GLY A 60 -12.38 -16.49 8.60
C GLY A 60 -13.12 -17.50 9.47
N SER A 61 -13.35 -17.12 10.73
CA SER A 61 -13.80 -18.04 11.79
C SER A 61 -15.12 -18.77 11.54
N THR A 62 -15.96 -18.26 10.62
CA THR A 62 -17.27 -18.83 10.28
C THR A 62 -17.35 -19.31 8.84
N ASP A 63 -16.23 -19.52 8.16
CA ASP A 63 -16.25 -20.13 6.83
C ASP A 63 -16.55 -21.63 6.88
N THR A 64 -16.86 -22.20 5.72
CA THR A 64 -17.21 -23.64 5.60
C THR A 64 -16.00 -24.57 5.61
N TRP A 65 -14.78 -24.02 5.57
CA TRP A 65 -13.53 -24.79 5.50
C TRP A 65 -12.82 -24.88 6.84
N GLY A 66 -13.38 -24.26 7.88
CA GLY A 66 -12.83 -24.29 9.24
C GLY A 66 -11.59 -23.41 9.39
N SER A 67 -11.49 -22.33 8.61
CA SER A 67 -10.40 -21.38 8.80
C SER A 67 -10.46 -20.75 10.19
N GLY A 68 -9.29 -20.41 10.72
CA GLY A 68 -9.18 -19.61 11.94
C GLY A 68 -9.66 -18.16 11.74
N ASN A 69 -9.67 -17.39 12.82
CA ASN A 69 -9.94 -15.96 12.78
C ASN A 69 -8.93 -15.25 11.86
N CYS A 70 -9.42 -14.53 10.85
CA CYS A 70 -8.60 -13.82 9.87
C CYS A 70 -8.17 -12.42 10.32
N ASN A 71 -8.72 -11.90 11.42
CA ASN A 71 -8.48 -10.55 11.94
C ASN A 71 -7.63 -10.59 13.22
N VAL A 72 -6.40 -11.07 13.08
CA VAL A 72 -5.44 -11.31 14.18
C VAL A 72 -4.03 -10.86 13.79
N ALA A 73 -3.17 -10.59 14.76
CA ALA A 73 -1.80 -10.12 14.49
C ALA A 73 -0.90 -11.13 13.75
N SER A 74 -1.26 -12.41 13.71
CA SER A 74 -0.49 -13.47 13.03
C SER A 74 -0.71 -13.52 11.51
N THR A 75 -1.44 -12.57 10.92
CA THR A 75 -1.54 -12.40 9.47
C THR A 75 -0.15 -12.15 8.86
N ALA A 76 0.01 -12.37 7.55
CA ALA A 76 1.30 -12.22 6.87
C ALA A 76 1.91 -10.81 6.99
N CYS A 77 1.10 -9.77 7.19
CA CYS A 77 1.58 -8.41 7.41
C CYS A 77 1.96 -8.09 8.87
N GLY A 78 1.67 -8.98 9.82
CA GLY A 78 1.96 -8.76 11.24
C GLY A 78 1.07 -7.72 11.91
N PHE A 79 -0.13 -7.47 11.35
CA PHE A 79 -1.11 -6.55 11.91
C PHE A 79 -2.53 -6.89 11.43
N TYR A 80 -3.53 -6.39 12.13
CA TYR A 80 -4.94 -6.54 11.78
C TYR A 80 -5.68 -5.21 11.90
N THR A 81 -7.00 -5.21 11.65
CA THR A 81 -7.80 -3.98 11.63
C THR A 81 -8.94 -4.04 12.66
N SER A 82 -9.12 -2.97 13.45
CA SER A 82 -10.22 -2.89 14.42
C SER A 82 -10.55 -1.44 14.81
N PRO A 83 -11.67 -0.87 14.31
CA PRO A 83 -12.50 -1.38 13.21
C PRO A 83 -11.78 -1.27 11.86
N GLY A 84 -12.40 -1.78 10.79
CA GLY A 84 -11.97 -1.54 9.41
C GLY A 84 -11.90 -2.83 8.60
N TYR A 85 -12.26 -2.74 7.31
CA TYR A 85 -12.31 -3.91 6.43
C TYR A 85 -10.91 -4.32 5.98
N SER A 86 -10.62 -5.62 6.06
CA SER A 86 -9.37 -6.18 5.61
C SER A 86 -9.55 -7.37 4.67
N ALA A 87 -8.50 -7.66 3.91
CA ALA A 87 -8.47 -8.78 2.98
C ALA A 87 -7.05 -9.38 2.89
N ALA A 88 -7.00 -10.65 2.50
CA ALA A 88 -5.80 -11.22 1.92
C ALA A 88 -5.79 -10.95 0.41
N VAL A 89 -4.65 -10.61 -0.18
CA VAL A 89 -4.53 -10.43 -1.64
C VAL A 89 -3.69 -11.53 -2.27
N SER A 90 -3.98 -11.87 -3.53
CA SER A 90 -3.24 -12.87 -4.30
C SER A 90 -1.74 -12.59 -4.32
N GLN A 91 -0.95 -13.67 -4.32
CA GLN A 91 0.50 -13.61 -4.12
C GLN A 91 1.24 -12.71 -5.12
N ASN A 92 0.73 -12.60 -6.35
CA ASN A 92 1.28 -11.72 -7.39
C ASN A 92 1.25 -10.24 -7.01
N GLU A 93 0.25 -9.80 -6.24
CA GLU A 93 0.13 -8.43 -5.70
C GLU A 93 0.72 -8.32 -4.30
N PHE A 94 0.57 -9.34 -3.47
CA PHE A 94 1.19 -9.35 -2.14
C PHE A 94 2.72 -9.20 -2.24
N GLY A 95 3.33 -9.83 -3.25
CA GLY A 95 4.71 -9.62 -3.69
C GLY A 95 5.74 -10.59 -3.10
N VAL A 96 5.37 -11.38 -2.09
CA VAL A 96 6.22 -12.45 -1.51
C VAL A 96 5.40 -13.70 -1.22
N GLY A 97 6.07 -14.86 -1.12
CA GLY A 97 5.43 -16.13 -0.80
C GLY A 97 5.27 -16.41 0.70
N PRO A 98 4.63 -17.53 1.07
CA PRO A 98 4.47 -17.95 2.46
C PRO A 98 5.80 -18.01 3.22
N GLY A 99 5.79 -17.57 4.48
CA GLY A 99 6.97 -17.59 5.37
C GLY A 99 7.97 -16.46 5.17
N ALA A 100 7.80 -15.61 4.14
CA ALA A 100 8.68 -14.45 3.90
C ALA A 100 8.32 -13.22 4.77
N GLY A 101 7.18 -13.25 5.46
CA GLY A 101 6.66 -12.12 6.23
C GLY A 101 5.92 -11.10 5.35
N ALA A 102 5.98 -9.82 5.75
CA ALA A 102 5.26 -8.74 5.09
C ALA A 102 5.82 -8.46 3.69
N GLY A 103 4.96 -8.61 2.68
CA GLY A 103 5.26 -8.20 1.31
C GLY A 103 4.96 -6.72 1.05
N PRO A 104 5.36 -6.18 -0.11
CA PRO A 104 5.06 -4.80 -0.51
C PRO A 104 3.55 -4.50 -0.58
N GLY A 105 2.70 -5.50 -0.76
CA GLY A 105 1.25 -5.32 -0.76
C GLY A 105 0.66 -5.00 0.63
N CYS A 106 1.40 -5.24 1.72
CA CYS A 106 0.92 -4.99 3.08
C CYS A 106 0.56 -3.53 3.31
N GLY A 107 -0.63 -3.29 3.87
CA GLY A 107 -1.11 -1.96 4.21
C GLY A 107 -1.65 -1.15 3.05
N THR A 108 -1.57 -1.66 1.81
CA THR A 108 -2.20 -1.02 0.65
C THR A 108 -3.72 -1.05 0.77
N CYS A 109 -4.38 0.00 0.26
CA CYS A 109 -5.84 0.10 0.27
C CYS A 109 -6.43 -0.03 -1.13
N TRP A 110 -7.54 -0.75 -1.23
CA TRP A 110 -8.14 -1.13 -2.51
C TRP A 110 -9.64 -0.91 -2.47
N LYS A 111 -10.16 -0.17 -3.45
CA LYS A 111 -11.59 -0.11 -3.72
C LYS A 111 -11.97 -1.34 -4.55
N LEU A 112 -12.79 -2.20 -3.95
CA LEU A 112 -13.31 -3.41 -4.57
C LEU A 112 -14.75 -3.15 -4.99
N THR A 113 -15.12 -3.53 -6.20
CA THR A 113 -16.49 -3.41 -6.73
C THR A 113 -16.95 -4.76 -7.24
N VAL A 114 -18.07 -5.27 -6.74
CA VAL A 114 -18.63 -6.57 -7.14
C VAL A 114 -19.58 -6.42 -8.33
N GLN A 115 -19.63 -7.41 -9.24
CA GLN A 115 -20.51 -7.37 -10.42
C GLN A 115 -21.27 -8.69 -10.62
N THR A 116 -20.55 -9.79 -10.84
CA THR A 116 -21.16 -11.08 -11.21
C THR A 116 -20.79 -12.20 -10.24
N ASP A 117 -21.58 -13.27 -10.22
CA ASP A 117 -21.20 -14.55 -9.62
C ASP A 117 -20.12 -15.28 -10.46
N SER A 118 -19.71 -16.48 -10.01
CA SER A 118 -18.76 -17.34 -10.70
C SER A 118 -19.25 -17.89 -12.06
N SER A 119 -20.56 -17.86 -12.29
CA SER A 119 -21.21 -18.32 -13.53
C SER A 119 -21.43 -17.18 -14.53
N GLY A 120 -21.12 -15.94 -14.15
CA GLY A 120 -21.26 -14.75 -14.98
C GLY A 120 -22.63 -14.08 -14.89
N ASN A 121 -23.49 -14.47 -13.95
CA ASN A 121 -24.76 -13.80 -13.72
C ASN A 121 -24.55 -12.56 -12.84
N ASP A 122 -25.28 -11.48 -13.13
CA ASP A 122 -25.25 -10.28 -12.30
C ASP A 122 -25.72 -10.57 -10.87
N LEU A 123 -25.00 -10.05 -9.88
CA LEU A 123 -25.43 -10.10 -8.50
C LEU A 123 -26.57 -9.11 -8.25
N SER A 124 -27.45 -9.42 -7.30
CA SER A 124 -28.50 -8.50 -6.85
C SER A 124 -27.97 -7.17 -6.32
N ASN A 125 -26.70 -7.12 -5.91
CA ASN A 125 -26.00 -5.93 -5.45
C ASN A 125 -24.80 -5.57 -6.35
N ALA A 126 -24.85 -5.90 -7.65
CA ALA A 126 -23.84 -5.48 -8.63
C ALA A 126 -23.59 -3.96 -8.54
N GLY A 127 -22.32 -3.56 -8.62
CA GLY A 127 -21.86 -2.19 -8.39
C GLY A 127 -21.59 -1.84 -6.91
N ASN A 128 -21.97 -2.68 -5.95
CA ASN A 128 -21.63 -2.45 -4.55
C ASN A 128 -20.10 -2.43 -4.37
N SER A 129 -19.62 -1.49 -3.55
CA SER A 129 -18.20 -1.24 -3.37
C SER A 129 -17.81 -1.06 -1.91
N ILE A 130 -16.62 -1.54 -1.55
CA ILE A 130 -15.96 -1.24 -0.27
C ILE A 130 -14.51 -0.86 -0.50
N VAL A 131 -13.88 -0.20 0.46
CA VAL A 131 -12.42 -0.05 0.52
C VAL A 131 -11.90 -0.99 1.60
N VAL A 132 -10.93 -1.84 1.25
CA VAL A 132 -10.25 -2.75 2.18
C VAL A 132 -8.78 -2.36 2.33
N GLN A 133 -8.18 -2.72 3.46
CA GLN A 133 -6.73 -2.70 3.63
C GLN A 133 -6.18 -4.13 3.57
N VAL A 134 -5.07 -4.34 2.84
CA VAL A 134 -4.42 -5.64 2.73
C VAL A 134 -3.66 -5.94 4.02
N THR A 135 -4.05 -7.00 4.73
CA THR A 135 -3.42 -7.45 5.98
C THR A 135 -2.75 -8.82 5.84
N ASN A 136 -3.07 -9.57 4.79
CA ASN A 136 -2.67 -10.97 4.70
C ASN A 136 -2.36 -11.40 3.26
N LEU A 137 -1.75 -12.58 3.13
CA LEU A 137 -1.40 -13.21 1.86
C LEU A 137 -2.44 -14.29 1.50
N CYS A 138 -2.96 -14.25 0.28
CA CYS A 138 -3.58 -15.41 -0.36
C CYS A 138 -2.51 -16.14 -1.20
N PRO A 139 -2.01 -17.30 -0.77
CA PRO A 139 -0.86 -17.94 -1.39
C PRO A 139 -1.21 -18.55 -2.75
N ALA A 140 -0.27 -18.52 -3.70
CA ALA A 140 -0.45 -19.19 -4.99
C ALA A 140 -0.45 -20.72 -4.85
N SER A 141 0.35 -21.24 -3.91
CA SER A 141 0.44 -22.68 -3.66
C SER A 141 -0.87 -23.22 -3.11
N GLY A 142 -1.45 -24.20 -3.80
CA GLY A 142 -2.70 -24.84 -3.39
C GLY A 142 -3.97 -24.00 -3.60
N ASN A 143 -3.86 -22.76 -4.10
CA ASN A 143 -5.01 -21.90 -4.38
C ASN A 143 -4.92 -21.27 -5.79
N PRO A 144 -5.54 -21.91 -6.79
CA PRO A 144 -5.56 -21.41 -8.17
C PRO A 144 -6.16 -20.00 -8.33
N LEU A 145 -7.03 -19.56 -7.40
CA LEU A 145 -7.59 -18.21 -7.44
C LEU A 145 -6.52 -17.13 -7.23
N CYS A 146 -5.44 -17.48 -6.54
CA CYS A 146 -4.37 -16.58 -6.11
C CYS A 146 -3.02 -16.88 -6.79
N ALA A 147 -3.04 -17.71 -7.84
CA ALA A 147 -1.86 -18.20 -8.57
C ALA A 147 -1.64 -17.50 -9.92
N GLN A 148 -2.03 -16.22 -10.04
CA GLN A 148 -1.81 -15.45 -11.27
C GLN A 148 -0.32 -15.25 -11.54
N ASN A 149 0.07 -15.39 -12.81
CA ASN A 149 1.42 -15.10 -13.26
C ASN A 149 1.62 -13.60 -13.49
N GLY A 150 2.06 -12.89 -12.44
CA GLY A 150 2.18 -11.43 -12.45
C GLY A 150 0.83 -10.72 -12.52
N LEU A 151 0.84 -9.40 -12.76
CA LEU A 151 -0.37 -8.56 -12.80
C LEU A 151 -1.11 -8.61 -14.15
N THR A 152 -0.50 -9.20 -15.18
CA THR A 152 -1.11 -9.38 -16.51
C THR A 152 -1.72 -10.76 -16.71
N GLY A 153 -1.26 -11.77 -15.95
CA GLY A 153 -1.88 -13.09 -15.89
C GLY A 153 -3.28 -13.04 -15.25
N THR A 154 -4.06 -14.09 -15.46
CA THR A 154 -5.40 -14.21 -14.87
C THR A 154 -5.62 -15.61 -14.30
N ASN A 155 -6.54 -15.72 -13.33
CA ASN A 155 -7.04 -17.00 -12.83
C ASN A 155 -8.16 -17.56 -13.73
N GLN A 156 -8.78 -18.67 -13.35
CA GLN A 156 -9.82 -19.36 -14.12
C GLN A 156 -11.10 -18.53 -14.35
N TYR A 157 -11.28 -17.44 -13.62
CA TYR A 157 -12.38 -16.50 -13.80
C TYR A 157 -11.97 -15.27 -14.63
N GLY A 158 -10.76 -15.26 -15.20
CA GLY A 158 -10.23 -14.14 -15.94
C GLY A 158 -9.90 -12.93 -15.04
N ALA A 159 -9.62 -13.14 -13.75
CA ALA A 159 -9.26 -12.09 -12.82
C ALA A 159 -7.73 -12.01 -12.61
N ASN A 160 -7.18 -10.80 -12.71
CA ASN A 160 -5.77 -10.50 -12.51
C ASN A 160 -5.35 -10.60 -11.04
N LEU A 161 -6.29 -10.29 -10.14
CA LEU A 161 -6.11 -10.32 -8.69
C LEU A 161 -7.21 -11.15 -8.04
N ASN A 162 -6.93 -11.73 -6.89
CA ASN A 162 -7.96 -12.22 -5.98
C ASN A 162 -7.84 -11.54 -4.62
N PHE A 163 -8.97 -11.10 -4.08
CA PHE A 163 -9.07 -10.63 -2.71
C PHE A 163 -9.92 -11.61 -1.90
N ASP A 164 -9.30 -12.23 -0.91
CA ASP A 164 -9.98 -13.07 0.06
C ASP A 164 -10.42 -12.21 1.24
N LEU A 165 -11.72 -11.93 1.34
CA LEU A 165 -12.26 -10.96 2.28
C LEU A 165 -12.30 -11.55 3.69
N CYS A 166 -11.76 -10.82 4.66
CA CYS A 166 -11.77 -11.28 6.03
C CYS A 166 -13.18 -11.15 6.63
N ILE A 167 -13.84 -12.29 6.90
CA ILE A 167 -15.16 -12.36 7.54
C ILE A 167 -15.15 -11.66 8.90
N ASP A 168 -14.11 -11.89 9.69
CA ASP A 168 -13.98 -11.37 11.06
C ASP A 168 -13.80 -9.84 11.13
N SER A 169 -13.41 -9.20 10.02
CA SER A 169 -13.37 -7.74 9.88
C SER A 169 -14.69 -7.12 9.40
N GLY A 170 -15.65 -7.96 8.99
CA GLY A 170 -16.90 -7.56 8.35
C GLY A 170 -16.81 -7.29 6.85
N ALA A 171 -15.63 -7.42 6.23
CA ALA A 171 -15.40 -7.09 4.82
C ALA A 171 -16.28 -7.93 3.87
N SER A 172 -16.38 -9.24 4.10
CA SER A 172 -17.20 -10.12 3.26
C SER A 172 -18.67 -9.67 3.26
N LYS A 173 -19.26 -9.52 4.45
CA LYS A 173 -20.65 -9.09 4.60
C LYS A 173 -20.90 -7.72 3.96
N ALA A 174 -19.93 -6.81 4.03
CA ALA A 174 -20.05 -5.49 3.45
C ALA A 174 -20.01 -5.50 1.91
N LEU A 175 -19.19 -6.36 1.28
CA LEU A 175 -19.12 -6.45 -0.18
C LEU A 175 -20.22 -7.33 -0.78
N PHE A 176 -20.42 -8.55 -0.25
CA PHE A 176 -21.39 -9.50 -0.80
C PHE A 176 -22.82 -9.23 -0.34
N GLY A 177 -23.02 -8.57 0.80
CA GLY A 177 -24.36 -8.32 1.33
C GLY A 177 -25.18 -9.61 1.45
N ASN A 178 -26.38 -9.60 0.87
CA ASN A 178 -27.30 -10.75 0.87
C ASN A 178 -27.31 -11.51 -0.47
N SER A 179 -26.30 -11.32 -1.33
CA SER A 179 -26.25 -11.98 -2.65
C SER A 179 -26.16 -13.51 -2.59
N GLY A 180 -25.75 -14.06 -1.44
CA GLY A 180 -25.70 -15.51 -1.22
C GLY A 180 -24.56 -16.22 -1.96
N VAL A 181 -23.59 -15.47 -2.51
CA VAL A 181 -22.45 -16.04 -3.25
C VAL A 181 -21.22 -16.20 -2.35
N GLY A 182 -20.46 -17.27 -2.58
CA GLY A 182 -19.13 -17.47 -1.97
C GLY A 182 -17.96 -17.02 -2.85
N LEU A 183 -18.23 -16.72 -4.12
CA LEU A 183 -17.27 -16.19 -5.08
C LEU A 183 -17.96 -15.21 -6.02
N ALA A 184 -17.36 -14.04 -6.20
CA ALA A 184 -17.81 -13.04 -7.14
C ALA A 184 -16.66 -12.49 -7.98
N VAL A 185 -17.00 -11.82 -9.07
CA VAL A 185 -16.07 -11.18 -9.99
C VAL A 185 -16.46 -9.72 -10.15
N GLY A 186 -15.47 -8.84 -10.30
CA GLY A 186 -15.67 -7.43 -10.57
C GLY A 186 -14.34 -6.72 -10.76
N SER A 187 -14.18 -5.56 -10.13
CA SER A 187 -12.99 -4.73 -10.30
C SER A 187 -12.31 -4.35 -8.99
N ALA A 188 -11.00 -4.15 -9.05
CA ALA A 188 -10.19 -3.64 -7.96
C ALA A 188 -9.33 -2.47 -8.46
N VAL A 189 -9.32 -1.39 -7.67
CA VAL A 189 -8.52 -0.19 -7.93
C VAL A 189 -7.76 0.15 -6.66
N GLN A 190 -6.43 0.27 -6.75
CA GLN A 190 -5.65 0.74 -5.61
C GLN A 190 -5.99 2.21 -5.36
N VAL A 191 -6.24 2.55 -4.10
CA VAL A 191 -6.62 3.90 -3.68
C VAL A 191 -5.75 4.36 -2.53
N ASP A 192 -5.72 5.69 -2.33
CA ASP A 192 -5.15 6.26 -1.12
C ASP A 192 -5.91 5.78 0.13
N CYS A 193 -5.18 5.41 1.19
CA CYS A 193 -5.77 4.87 2.40
C CYS A 193 -6.62 5.87 3.19
N ASN A 194 -6.62 7.16 2.85
CA ASN A 194 -7.60 8.12 3.37
C ASN A 194 -9.05 7.80 2.93
N GLN A 195 -9.22 6.96 1.90
CA GLN A 195 -10.53 6.43 1.51
C GLN A 195 -10.94 5.20 2.32
N TRP A 196 -10.01 4.57 3.04
CA TRP A 196 -10.28 3.45 3.93
C TRP A 196 -10.65 3.98 5.32
N SER A 197 -11.67 3.38 5.94
CA SER A 197 -12.09 3.72 7.30
C SER A 197 -11.74 2.58 8.25
N GLY A 198 -10.90 2.87 9.24
CA GLY A 198 -10.51 1.90 10.24
C GLY A 198 -9.28 2.32 11.04
N LYS A 199 -8.77 1.38 11.83
CA LYS A 199 -7.52 1.49 12.59
C LYS A 199 -6.72 0.20 12.47
N VAL A 200 -5.43 0.33 12.25
CA VAL A 200 -4.48 -0.78 12.32
C VAL A 200 -4.16 -1.09 13.78
N VAL A 201 -4.07 -2.37 14.11
CA VAL A 201 -3.63 -2.89 15.40
C VAL A 201 -2.46 -3.85 15.19
N HIS A 202 -1.39 -3.63 15.94
CA HIS A 202 -0.16 -4.42 15.94
C HIS A 202 -0.12 -5.37 17.13
#